data_AF-A0A8C6P4W0-F1
#
_entry.id   AF-A0A8C6P4W0-F1
#
_cell.length_a   1.000
_cell.length_b   1.000
_cell.length_c   1.000
_cell.angle_alpha   90.00
_cell.angle_beta   90.00
_cell.angle_gamma   90.00
#
_symmetry.space_group_name_H-M   'P 1'
#
loop_
_entity.id
_entity.type
_entity.pdbx_description
1 polymer ?
#
loop_
_entity_poly.entity_id
_entity_poly.type
_entity_poly.pdbx_seq_one_letter_code
_entity_poly.pdbx_strand_id
1 'polypeptide(L)'
;MRQKLRTATFFWPGSDVPINGTFPDFYKQYDSQIPFEQRLATLFGWLSLPKEQRADFYTLYVDEPDTAGHKYGPESQQVISALEKVDKLLGMLMNGLKERRLHRCANVIIMSDHGMEEASCDRATFVTNYQQHTSDFIIIQGPAARIRPKRLPDDYFSFDYEGLVKNLSCRTPEQPMRPYLKENLPKRMHFANNQRIERGHLYMKSGWQAALNQQEVKYCTGGFHGSDNVFDNMQAIFIGYGPAFKTNTVVAPFENIEIYNLMCDLLEISPASNNGTHGSLNHLLKDPYYKPVHRAPLSLDTPCETSDPNPAPTSLLQCRCASQTVEMVRLKHVLLIL
;
A
#
# COMPACT_ATOMS: atom_id res chain seq x y z
N MET A 1 21.70 -16.33 5.43
CA MET A 1 21.35 -15.42 4.32
C MET A 1 21.70 -16.05 2.98
N ARG A 2 20.92 -15.77 1.92
CA ARG A 2 20.96 -16.54 0.66
C ARG A 2 21.98 -16.03 -0.37
N GLN A 3 22.43 -14.77 -0.27
CA GLN A 3 23.31 -14.12 -1.27
C GLN A 3 24.56 -13.46 -0.65
N LYS A 4 25.01 -13.94 0.52
CA LYS A 4 26.28 -13.58 1.19
C LYS A 4 26.49 -12.12 1.62
N LEU A 5 25.46 -11.27 1.60
CA LEU A 5 25.48 -9.93 2.22
C LEU A 5 25.04 -10.01 3.68
N ARG A 6 25.45 -9.03 4.51
CA ARG A 6 25.05 -8.89 5.92
C ARG A 6 24.00 -7.82 6.15
N THR A 7 23.19 -7.97 7.19
CA THR A 7 22.03 -7.12 7.47
C THR A 7 21.99 -6.62 8.91
N ALA A 8 21.65 -5.35 9.10
CA ALA A 8 21.58 -4.72 10.41
C ALA A 8 20.32 -3.85 10.58
N THR A 9 19.39 -4.27 11.43
CA THR A 9 18.07 -3.64 11.53
C THR A 9 17.86 -2.99 12.90
N PHE A 10 17.93 -1.65 12.96
CA PHE A 10 17.49 -0.90 14.14
C PHE A 10 15.99 -0.62 14.00
N PHE A 11 15.22 -1.64 14.35
CA PHE A 11 13.76 -1.75 14.18
C PHE A 11 13.33 -1.84 12.72
N TRP A 12 12.48 -2.84 12.47
CA TRP A 12 11.64 -2.98 11.28
C TRP A 12 10.62 -4.08 11.59
N PRO A 13 9.34 -3.94 11.20
CA PRO A 13 8.35 -5.00 11.39
C PRO A 13 8.83 -6.35 10.81
N GLY A 14 8.94 -7.36 11.67
CA GLY A 14 9.39 -8.71 11.31
C GLY A 14 10.90 -8.95 11.42
N SER A 15 11.72 -7.93 11.65
CA SER A 15 13.18 -8.09 11.84
C SER A 15 13.55 -8.82 13.13
N ASP A 16 12.67 -8.79 14.13
CA ASP A 16 12.78 -9.44 15.43
C ASP A 16 11.97 -10.74 15.51
N VAL A 17 11.57 -11.29 14.36
CA VAL A 17 10.84 -12.55 14.19
C VAL A 17 11.68 -13.52 13.34
N PRO A 18 11.76 -14.83 13.68
CA PRO A 18 12.53 -15.81 12.92
C PRO A 18 11.82 -16.22 11.61
N ILE A 19 11.82 -15.34 10.61
CA ILE A 19 11.21 -15.63 9.30
C ILE A 19 12.06 -16.66 8.56
N ASN A 20 11.45 -17.80 8.21
CA ASN A 20 12.14 -18.97 7.69
C ASN A 20 13.30 -19.44 8.59
N GLY A 21 13.14 -19.29 9.91
CA GLY A 21 14.14 -19.72 10.91
C GLY A 21 15.38 -18.82 10.99
N THR A 22 15.36 -17.63 10.39
CA THR A 22 16.52 -16.72 10.37
C THR A 22 16.16 -15.31 10.83
N PHE A 23 17.14 -14.61 11.40
CA PHE A 23 17.10 -13.18 11.74
C PHE A 23 18.13 -12.41 10.88
N PRO A 24 18.06 -11.07 10.85
CA PRO A 24 19.21 -10.25 10.44
C PRO A 24 20.46 -10.54 11.28
N ASP A 25 21.67 -10.26 10.76
CA ASP A 25 22.92 -10.48 11.52
C ASP A 25 22.97 -9.62 12.78
N PHE A 26 22.44 -8.40 12.69
CA PHE A 26 22.22 -7.51 13.82
C PHE A 26 20.77 -7.07 13.82
N TYR A 27 20.10 -7.20 14.96
CA TYR A 27 18.73 -6.72 15.12
C TYR A 27 18.49 -6.27 16.56
N LYS A 28 17.40 -5.52 16.76
CA LYS A 28 16.90 -5.11 18.06
C LYS A 28 15.43 -5.51 18.19
N GLN A 29 15.06 -6.05 19.34
CA GLN A 29 13.66 -6.21 19.74
C GLN A 29 13.03 -4.82 19.83
N TYR A 30 11.84 -4.63 19.26
CA TYR A 30 11.19 -3.32 19.27
C TYR A 30 10.99 -2.79 20.70
N ASP A 31 11.46 -1.57 20.93
CA ASP A 31 11.26 -0.82 22.17
C ASP A 31 11.16 0.67 21.83
N SER A 32 9.93 1.19 21.90
CA SER A 32 9.62 2.59 21.58
C SER A 32 10.27 3.58 22.54
N GLN A 33 10.70 3.13 23.74
CA GLN A 33 11.33 3.99 24.74
C GLN A 33 12.78 4.33 24.41
N ILE A 34 13.43 3.62 23.47
CA ILE A 34 14.81 3.91 23.08
C ILE A 34 14.87 5.25 22.33
N PRO A 35 15.63 6.26 22.83
CA PRO A 35 15.77 7.56 22.17
C PRO A 35 16.37 7.45 20.77
N PHE A 36 15.91 8.29 19.84
CA PHE A 36 16.30 8.25 18.43
C PHE A 36 17.81 8.39 18.23
N GLU A 37 18.47 9.21 19.04
CA GLU A 37 19.91 9.43 19.03
C GLU A 37 20.67 8.16 19.41
N GLN A 38 20.14 7.36 20.35
CA GLN A 38 20.72 6.07 20.72
C GLN A 38 20.51 5.02 19.62
N ARG A 39 19.36 5.06 18.92
CA ARG A 39 19.12 4.23 17.72
C ARG A 39 20.17 4.50 16.66
N LEU A 40 20.39 5.80 16.37
CA LEU A 40 21.38 6.25 15.40
C LEU A 40 22.83 5.94 15.83
N ALA A 41 23.17 6.13 17.11
CA ALA A 41 24.49 5.80 17.64
C ALA A 41 24.81 4.30 17.47
N THR A 42 23.82 3.43 17.66
CA THR A 42 23.99 1.99 17.44
C THR A 42 24.21 1.66 15.97
N LEU A 43 23.45 2.27 15.06
CA LEU A 43 23.63 2.13 13.62
C LEU A 43 25.05 2.55 13.20
N PHE A 44 25.57 3.65 13.75
CA PHE A 44 26.95 4.06 13.52
C PHE A 44 27.99 3.10 14.10
N GLY A 45 27.70 2.46 15.24
CA GLY A 45 28.54 1.39 15.78
C GLY A 45 28.66 0.23 14.79
N TRP A 46 27.55 -0.19 14.19
CA TRP A 46 27.54 -1.24 13.16
C TRP A 46 28.28 -0.82 11.87
N LEU A 47 28.15 0.43 11.43
CA LEU A 47 28.87 0.96 10.26
C LEU A 47 30.39 1.06 10.47
N SER A 48 30.83 1.16 11.73
CA SER A 48 32.25 1.22 12.09
C SER A 48 32.91 -0.16 12.29
N LEU A 49 32.16 -1.26 12.13
CA LEU A 49 32.73 -2.61 12.19
C LEU A 49 33.73 -2.88 11.06
N PRO A 50 34.68 -3.81 11.26
CA PRO A 50 35.55 -4.30 10.18
C PRO A 50 34.74 -4.82 8.98
N LYS A 51 35.31 -4.71 7.77
CA LYS A 51 34.61 -5.01 6.51
C LYS A 51 33.96 -6.40 6.50
N GLU A 52 34.58 -7.39 7.14
CA GLU A 52 34.14 -8.78 7.18
C GLU A 52 32.92 -9.00 8.10
N GLN A 53 32.67 -8.07 9.02
CA GLN A 53 31.58 -8.11 9.99
C GLN A 53 30.50 -7.05 9.72
N ARG A 54 30.84 -6.01 8.95
CA ARG A 54 29.96 -4.89 8.65
C ARG A 54 28.80 -5.33 7.74
N ALA A 55 27.62 -4.79 8.01
CA ALA A 55 26.43 -5.03 7.19
C ALA A 55 26.46 -4.24 5.87
N ASP A 56 25.70 -4.72 4.89
CA ASP A 56 25.50 -4.09 3.58
C ASP A 56 24.11 -3.44 3.49
N PHE A 57 23.14 -3.95 4.25
CA PHE A 57 21.80 -3.42 4.35
C PHE A 57 21.47 -2.99 5.79
N TYR A 58 20.91 -1.80 5.93
CA TYR A 58 20.58 -1.19 7.21
C TYR A 58 19.13 -0.71 7.26
N THR A 59 18.46 -0.90 8.39
CA THR A 59 17.21 -0.18 8.70
C THR A 59 17.37 0.69 9.93
N LEU A 60 16.69 1.83 9.92
CA LEU A 60 16.50 2.70 11.07
C LEU A 60 15.07 3.18 11.03
N TYR A 61 14.31 2.92 12.09
CA TYR A 61 12.92 3.34 12.19
C TYR A 61 12.73 4.32 13.36
N VAL A 62 11.87 5.31 13.13
CA VAL A 62 11.45 6.34 14.09
C VAL A 62 9.93 6.43 14.09
N ASP A 63 9.35 6.55 15.28
CA ASP A 63 7.89 6.55 15.48
C ASP A 63 7.25 7.94 15.28
N GLU A 64 8.03 8.94 14.87
CA GLU A 64 7.59 10.30 14.58
C GLU A 64 7.68 10.55 13.07
N PRO A 65 6.76 11.34 12.47
CA PRO A 65 5.74 12.18 13.13
C PRO A 65 4.41 11.46 13.44
N ASP A 66 4.32 10.13 13.25
CA ASP A 66 3.07 9.38 13.45
C ASP A 66 2.50 9.54 14.87
N THR A 67 3.36 9.42 15.89
CA THR A 67 2.96 9.57 17.29
C THR A 67 2.34 10.96 17.56
N ALA A 68 2.99 12.03 17.11
CA ALA A 68 2.45 13.38 17.23
C ALA A 68 1.17 13.56 16.41
N GLY A 69 1.12 13.02 15.19
CA GLY A 69 -0.03 13.07 14.30
C GLY A 69 -1.27 12.45 14.93
N HIS A 70 -1.14 11.24 15.45
CA HIS A 70 -2.23 10.58 16.17
C HIS A 70 -2.70 11.36 17.40
N LYS A 71 -1.77 11.90 18.20
CA LYS A 71 -2.10 12.52 19.48
C LYS A 71 -2.68 13.93 19.35
N TYR A 72 -2.21 14.70 18.38
CA TYR A 72 -2.50 16.13 18.29
C TYR A 72 -3.14 16.56 16.97
N GLY A 73 -3.16 15.69 15.95
CA GLY A 73 -3.67 15.99 14.61
C GLY A 73 -2.55 16.43 13.66
N PRO A 74 -2.64 16.09 12.35
CA PRO A 74 -1.62 16.39 11.35
C PRO A 74 -1.28 17.89 11.22
N GLU A 75 -2.21 18.80 11.47
CA GLU A 75 -1.99 20.25 11.35
C GLU A 75 -1.54 20.93 12.66
N SER A 76 -1.15 20.14 13.67
CA SER A 76 -0.77 20.66 14.99
C SER A 76 0.68 21.18 15.03
N GLN A 77 0.96 22.09 15.97
CA GLN A 77 2.34 22.54 16.20
C GLN A 77 3.21 21.35 16.65
N GLN A 78 2.66 20.42 17.43
CA GLN A 78 3.37 19.24 17.90
C GLN A 78 3.90 18.38 16.74
N VAL A 79 3.16 18.27 15.63
CA VAL A 79 3.65 17.64 14.40
C VAL A 79 4.80 18.45 13.80
N ILE A 80 4.72 19.79 13.74
CA ILE A 80 5.85 20.63 13.30
C ILE A 80 7.09 20.37 14.16
N SER A 81 6.95 20.36 15.48
CA SER A 81 8.04 20.06 16.41
C SER A 81 8.62 18.64 16.21
N ALA A 82 7.77 17.65 15.94
CA ALA A 82 8.19 16.28 15.64
C ALA A 82 8.95 16.20 14.32
N LEU A 83 8.48 16.90 13.28
CA LEU A 83 9.15 17.00 11.98
C LEU A 83 10.53 17.64 12.12
N GLU A 84 10.66 18.75 12.87
CA GLU A 84 11.96 19.37 13.14
C GLU A 84 12.91 18.43 13.89
N LYS A 85 12.38 17.60 14.80
CA LYS A 85 13.18 16.61 15.53
C LYS A 85 13.70 15.51 14.59
N VAL A 86 12.85 15.00 13.70
CA VAL A 86 13.25 13.99 12.71
C VAL A 86 14.23 14.57 11.69
N ASP A 87 14.03 15.82 11.25
CA ASP A 87 14.97 16.52 10.37
C ASP A 87 16.35 16.70 11.02
N LYS A 88 16.41 17.08 12.30
CA LYS A 88 17.67 17.14 13.07
C LYS A 88 18.35 15.76 13.14
N LEU A 89 17.59 14.69 13.35
CA LEU A 89 18.13 13.33 13.35
C LEU A 89 18.68 12.91 11.98
N LEU A 90 17.99 13.27 10.89
CA LEU A 90 18.48 13.07 9.53
C LEU A 90 19.78 13.85 9.29
N GLY A 91 19.88 15.09 9.78
CA GLY A 91 21.12 15.87 9.79
C GLY A 91 22.26 15.17 10.55
N MET A 92 21.98 14.59 11.72
CA MET A 92 22.95 13.79 12.47
C MET A 92 23.39 12.53 11.70
N LEU A 93 22.45 11.85 11.03
CA LEU A 93 22.76 10.70 10.17
C LEU A 93 23.75 11.10 9.07
N MET A 94 23.44 12.16 8.34
CA MET A 94 24.28 12.63 7.23
C MET A 94 25.66 13.11 7.70
N ASN A 95 25.74 13.81 8.83
CA ASN A 95 27.00 14.23 9.43
C ASN A 95 27.86 13.03 9.87
N GLY A 96 27.27 12.05 10.55
CA GLY A 96 28.01 10.86 10.97
C GLY A 96 28.44 9.95 9.80
N LEU A 97 27.68 9.93 8.69
CA LEU A 97 28.13 9.33 7.43
C LEU A 97 29.29 10.12 6.82
N LYS A 98 29.29 11.45 6.91
CA LYS A 98 30.37 12.31 6.39
C LYS A 98 31.67 12.11 7.16
N GLU A 99 31.61 12.09 8.48
CA GLU A 99 32.76 11.81 9.37
C GLU A 99 33.41 10.45 9.05
N ARG A 100 32.60 9.46 8.72
CA ARG A 100 33.05 8.11 8.32
C ARG A 100 33.46 8.00 6.85
N ARG A 101 33.43 9.10 6.09
CA ARG A 101 33.67 9.14 4.63
C ARG A 101 32.72 8.25 3.83
N LEU A 102 31.52 7.98 4.35
CA LEU A 102 30.48 7.15 3.73
C LEU A 102 29.39 7.96 3.02
N HIS A 103 29.27 9.27 3.26
CA HIS A 103 28.25 10.14 2.66
C HIS A 103 28.21 10.21 1.11
N ARG A 104 29.25 9.72 0.43
CA ARG A 104 29.32 9.57 -1.05
C ARG A 104 29.45 8.12 -1.51
N CYS A 105 29.28 7.18 -0.59
CA CYS A 105 29.42 5.73 -0.78
C CYS A 105 28.11 5.00 -0.47
N ALA A 106 27.43 5.38 0.61
CA ALA A 106 26.15 4.81 1.00
C ALA A 106 25.00 5.31 0.10
N ASN A 107 24.09 4.40 -0.24
CA ASN A 107 22.76 4.75 -0.74
C ASN A 107 21.80 4.82 0.45
N VAL A 108 21.09 5.93 0.58
CA VAL A 108 20.13 6.23 1.65
C VAL A 108 18.76 6.37 1.01
N ILE A 109 17.80 5.60 1.49
CA ILE A 109 16.38 5.73 1.15
C ILE A 109 15.67 6.26 2.40
N ILE A 110 15.08 7.45 2.29
CA ILE A 110 14.18 8.00 3.29
C ILE A 110 12.76 7.74 2.79
N MET A 111 11.94 7.09 3.60
CA MET A 111 10.55 6.78 3.24
C MET A 111 9.64 6.79 4.47
N SER A 112 8.34 6.94 4.26
CA SER A 112 7.30 6.62 5.26
C SER A 112 6.46 5.42 4.80
N ASP A 113 5.77 4.81 5.75
CA ASP A 113 4.81 3.73 5.52
C ASP A 113 3.45 4.24 5.03
N HIS A 114 2.98 5.38 5.55
CA HIS A 114 1.74 6.05 5.15
C HIS A 114 1.78 7.56 5.46
N GLY A 115 0.68 8.24 5.12
CA GLY A 115 0.37 9.61 5.58
C GLY A 115 -0.50 9.64 6.85
N MET A 116 -1.21 10.75 7.07
CA MET A 116 -2.05 11.00 8.26
C MET A 116 -3.25 11.88 7.91
N GLU A 117 -4.41 11.62 8.52
CA GLU A 117 -5.67 12.35 8.34
C GLU A 117 -6.21 12.86 9.67
N GLU A 118 -6.90 14.01 9.67
CA GLU A 118 -7.50 14.60 10.87
C GLU A 118 -8.77 13.84 11.30
N ALA A 119 -8.76 13.38 12.55
CA ALA A 119 -9.89 12.69 13.17
C ALA A 119 -10.97 13.66 13.63
N SER A 120 -12.23 13.24 13.55
CA SER A 120 -13.36 14.00 14.12
C SER A 120 -14.51 13.06 14.47
N CYS A 121 -15.13 13.26 15.64
CA CYS A 121 -16.35 12.53 16.01
C CYS A 121 -17.51 12.78 15.02
N ASP A 122 -17.57 13.95 14.38
CA ASP A 122 -18.59 14.28 13.38
C ASP A 122 -18.38 13.51 12.07
N ARG A 123 -17.17 12.97 11.87
CA ARG A 123 -16.79 12.12 10.74
C ARG A 123 -16.61 10.65 11.14
N ALA A 124 -17.34 10.21 12.16
CA ALA A 124 -17.48 8.79 12.51
C ALA A 124 -18.88 8.29 12.13
N THR A 125 -18.95 7.09 11.54
CA THR A 125 -20.23 6.40 11.29
C THR A 125 -20.34 5.13 12.12
N PHE A 126 -21.53 4.87 12.65
CA PHE A 126 -21.78 3.77 13.57
C PHE A 126 -22.68 2.74 12.93
N VAL A 127 -22.27 1.48 12.93
CA VAL A 127 -23.06 0.39 12.35
C VAL A 127 -24.41 0.22 13.06
N THR A 128 -24.50 0.52 14.36
CA THR A 128 -25.76 0.49 15.14
C THR A 128 -26.82 1.47 14.62
N ASN A 129 -26.44 2.49 13.84
CA ASN A 129 -27.41 3.41 13.23
C ASN A 129 -28.16 2.78 12.05
N TYR A 130 -27.67 1.65 11.52
CA TYR A 130 -28.19 1.00 10.31
C TYR A 130 -28.66 -0.44 10.56
N GLN A 131 -28.10 -1.10 11.57
CA GLN A 131 -28.39 -2.48 11.98
C GLN A 131 -28.72 -2.53 13.48
N GLN A 132 -29.88 -3.08 13.81
CA GLN A 132 -30.32 -3.23 15.21
C GLN A 132 -29.68 -4.44 15.90
N HIS A 133 -29.54 -5.56 15.19
CA HIS A 133 -28.99 -6.79 15.74
C HIS A 133 -27.49 -6.88 15.46
N THR A 134 -26.68 -6.49 16.45
CA THR A 134 -25.21 -6.49 16.35
C THR A 134 -24.54 -7.40 17.38
N SER A 135 -25.30 -8.28 18.04
CA SER A 135 -24.77 -9.17 19.08
C SER A 135 -23.74 -10.16 18.56
N ASP A 136 -23.80 -10.52 17.26
CA ASP A 136 -23.12 -11.69 16.72
C ASP A 136 -21.78 -11.35 16.03
N PHE A 137 -21.48 -10.06 15.87
CA PHE A 137 -20.25 -9.59 15.22
C PHE A 137 -19.63 -8.40 15.96
N ILE A 138 -18.36 -8.13 15.64
CA ILE A 138 -17.63 -6.93 16.01
C ILE A 138 -17.26 -6.15 14.76
N ILE A 139 -17.01 -4.86 14.92
CA ILE A 139 -16.39 -4.03 13.89
C ILE A 139 -14.93 -3.80 14.29
N ILE A 140 -14.01 -4.29 13.47
CA ILE A 140 -12.64 -3.80 13.49
C ILE A 140 -12.72 -2.39 12.95
N GLN A 141 -12.65 -1.42 13.85
CA GLN A 141 -12.90 -0.02 13.57
C GLN A 141 -11.79 0.68 12.77
N GLY A 142 -12.10 1.88 12.29
CA GLY A 142 -11.19 2.76 11.55
C GLY A 142 -11.67 3.05 10.13
N PRO A 143 -10.84 3.68 9.29
CA PRO A 143 -11.21 3.97 7.90
C PRO A 143 -11.18 2.75 6.96
N ALA A 144 -10.44 1.70 7.32
CA ALA A 144 -10.48 0.40 6.65
C ALA A 144 -11.23 -0.64 7.50
N ALA A 145 -12.43 -0.27 7.97
CA ALA A 145 -13.17 -1.07 8.93
C ALA A 145 -13.64 -2.41 8.34
N ARG A 146 -13.67 -3.44 9.19
CA ARG A 146 -14.01 -4.82 8.80
C ARG A 146 -14.98 -5.47 9.77
N ILE A 147 -15.81 -6.37 9.27
CA ILE A 147 -16.85 -7.06 10.03
C ILE A 147 -16.35 -8.45 10.38
N ARG A 148 -16.27 -8.77 11.66
CA ARG A 148 -15.83 -10.09 12.13
C ARG A 148 -16.88 -10.73 13.05
N PRO A 149 -17.32 -11.98 12.79
CA PRO A 149 -18.17 -12.72 13.72
C PRO A 149 -17.48 -12.90 15.08
N LYS A 150 -18.25 -12.88 16.17
CA LYS A 150 -17.68 -13.05 17.52
C LYS A 150 -17.21 -14.47 17.80
N ARG A 151 -17.94 -15.47 17.31
CA ARG A 151 -17.60 -16.88 17.49
C ARG A 151 -16.62 -17.31 16.42
N LEU A 152 -15.38 -17.52 16.82
CA LEU A 152 -14.30 -17.99 15.95
C LEU A 152 -13.79 -19.35 16.44
N PRO A 153 -13.42 -20.28 15.53
CA PRO A 153 -13.51 -20.16 14.08
C PRO A 153 -14.90 -20.52 13.51
N ASP A 154 -15.81 -21.05 14.33
CA ASP A 154 -17.09 -21.67 13.93
C ASP A 154 -17.91 -20.83 12.93
N ASP A 155 -18.11 -19.55 13.22
CA ASP A 155 -18.98 -18.69 12.42
C ASP A 155 -18.22 -17.95 11.31
N TYR A 156 -16.88 -18.04 11.27
CA TYR A 156 -16.05 -17.19 10.41
C TYR A 156 -16.42 -17.30 8.92
N PHE A 157 -16.71 -18.53 8.46
CA PHE A 157 -17.05 -18.82 7.07
C PHE A 157 -18.56 -18.98 6.81
N SER A 158 -19.35 -19.27 7.84
CA SER A 158 -20.80 -19.52 7.74
C SER A 158 -21.66 -18.29 8.03
N PHE A 159 -21.09 -17.24 8.61
CA PHE A 159 -21.79 -15.99 8.88
C PHE A 159 -22.37 -15.36 7.60
N ASP A 160 -23.60 -14.82 7.70
CA ASP A 160 -24.30 -14.20 6.58
C ASP A 160 -23.78 -12.78 6.28
N TYR A 161 -22.57 -12.72 5.70
CA TYR A 161 -21.97 -11.45 5.26
C TYR A 161 -22.79 -10.79 4.15
N GLU A 162 -23.43 -11.57 3.27
CA GLU A 162 -24.18 -11.06 2.12
C GLU A 162 -25.44 -10.32 2.57
N GLY A 163 -26.21 -10.94 3.46
CA GLY A 163 -27.38 -10.32 4.09
C GLY A 163 -27.00 -9.07 4.87
N LEU A 164 -25.90 -9.10 5.64
CA LEU A 164 -25.45 -7.93 6.40
C LEU A 164 -24.98 -6.79 5.48
N VAL A 165 -24.15 -7.07 4.47
CA VAL A 165 -23.71 -6.06 3.48
C VAL A 165 -24.90 -5.45 2.77
N LYS A 166 -25.89 -6.25 2.36
CA LYS A 166 -27.13 -5.78 1.76
C LYS A 166 -27.92 -4.87 2.70
N ASN A 167 -28.04 -5.23 3.99
CA ASN A 167 -28.77 -4.42 4.97
C ASN A 167 -28.06 -3.10 5.29
N LEU A 168 -26.73 -3.05 5.19
CA LEU A 168 -25.95 -1.83 5.39
C LEU A 168 -25.86 -0.96 4.12
N SER A 169 -26.31 -1.45 2.96
CA SER A 169 -26.17 -0.74 1.69
C SER A 169 -27.28 0.30 1.48
N CYS A 170 -26.91 1.47 0.96
CA CYS A 170 -27.83 2.49 0.44
C CYS A 170 -28.93 2.92 1.44
N ARG A 171 -28.58 3.11 2.71
CA ARG A 171 -29.53 3.44 3.78
C ARG A 171 -29.80 4.93 3.89
N THR A 172 -28.84 5.77 3.51
CA THR A 172 -28.98 7.23 3.42
C THR A 172 -28.40 7.74 2.09
N PRO A 173 -28.88 8.89 1.56
CA PRO A 173 -28.41 9.41 0.28
C PRO A 173 -26.89 9.65 0.20
N GLU A 174 -26.31 10.16 1.28
CA GLU A 174 -24.87 10.50 1.39
C GLU A 174 -24.16 9.61 2.43
N GLN A 175 -24.42 8.30 2.37
CA GLN A 175 -23.86 7.36 3.32
C GLN A 175 -22.32 7.34 3.25
N PRO A 176 -21.59 7.68 4.34
CA PRO A 176 -20.13 7.79 4.32
C PRO A 176 -19.42 6.44 4.25
N MET A 177 -20.09 5.35 4.65
CA MET A 177 -19.60 3.99 4.47
C MET A 177 -20.26 3.30 3.28
N ARG A 178 -19.48 2.57 2.52
CA ARG A 178 -19.93 1.64 1.50
C ARG A 178 -19.54 0.22 1.89
N PRO A 179 -20.49 -0.64 2.28
CA PRO A 179 -20.18 -2.01 2.61
C PRO A 179 -19.83 -2.81 1.35
N TYR A 180 -18.84 -3.68 1.46
CA TYR A 180 -18.36 -4.58 0.41
C TYR A 180 -18.16 -5.98 0.98
N LEU A 181 -18.42 -6.97 0.15
CA LEU A 181 -17.72 -8.25 0.27
C LEU A 181 -16.31 -8.07 -0.30
N LYS A 182 -15.29 -8.65 0.34
CA LYS A 182 -13.89 -8.44 -0.05
C LYS A 182 -13.60 -8.78 -1.52
N GLU A 183 -14.29 -9.77 -2.08
CA GLU A 183 -14.21 -10.16 -3.50
C GLU A 183 -14.62 -9.04 -4.48
N ASN A 184 -15.47 -8.13 -4.00
CA ASN A 184 -16.05 -7.02 -4.77
C ASN A 184 -15.34 -5.68 -4.53
N LEU A 185 -14.32 -5.64 -3.67
CA LEU A 185 -13.49 -4.43 -3.52
C LEU A 185 -12.78 -4.09 -4.84
N PRO A 186 -12.47 -2.79 -5.07
CA PRO A 186 -11.67 -2.37 -6.21
C PRO A 186 -10.37 -3.19 -6.32
N LYS A 187 -10.14 -3.81 -7.49
CA LYS A 187 -9.01 -4.74 -7.67
C LYS A 187 -7.64 -4.09 -7.41
N ARG A 188 -7.51 -2.77 -7.65
CA ARG A 188 -6.30 -2.00 -7.35
C ARG A 188 -5.86 -2.05 -5.88
N MET A 189 -6.75 -2.37 -4.94
CA MET A 189 -6.38 -2.51 -3.52
C MET A 189 -5.68 -3.83 -3.23
N HIS A 190 -5.81 -4.83 -4.10
CA HIS A 190 -5.28 -6.19 -3.91
C HIS A 190 -5.63 -6.82 -2.53
N PHE A 191 -6.74 -6.41 -1.92
CA PHE A 191 -7.08 -6.67 -0.52
C PHE A 191 -8.22 -7.69 -0.35
N ALA A 192 -8.06 -8.88 -0.92
CA ALA A 192 -9.09 -9.93 -0.86
C ALA A 192 -8.54 -11.36 -0.66
N ASN A 193 -7.38 -11.67 -1.26
CA ASN A 193 -6.83 -13.02 -1.34
C ASN A 193 -6.05 -13.44 -0.07
N ASN A 194 -6.69 -13.35 1.10
CA ASN A 194 -6.14 -13.87 2.35
C ASN A 194 -7.29 -14.23 3.32
N GLN A 195 -7.14 -15.34 4.04
CA GLN A 195 -8.12 -15.77 5.06
C GLN A 195 -8.15 -14.87 6.30
N ARG A 196 -7.11 -14.06 6.54
CA ARG A 196 -7.06 -13.09 7.64
C ARG A 196 -7.80 -11.79 7.34
N ILE A 197 -8.21 -11.59 6.09
CA ILE A 197 -9.06 -10.47 5.67
C ILE A 197 -10.51 -10.95 5.80
N GLU A 198 -11.25 -10.34 6.73
CA GLU A 198 -12.69 -10.57 6.90
C GLU A 198 -13.44 -10.43 5.57
N ARG A 199 -14.46 -11.25 5.35
CA ARG A 199 -15.25 -11.18 4.11
C ARG A 199 -16.04 -9.88 4.01
N GLY A 200 -16.52 -9.33 5.14
CA GLY A 200 -17.21 -8.03 5.18
C GLY A 200 -16.25 -6.86 5.43
N HIS A 201 -16.29 -5.85 4.55
CA HIS A 201 -15.49 -4.64 4.64
C HIS A 201 -16.39 -3.40 4.53
N LEU A 202 -16.07 -2.35 5.29
CA LEU A 202 -16.68 -1.03 5.18
C LEU A 202 -15.67 -0.07 4.54
N TYR A 203 -15.88 0.29 3.27
CA TYR A 203 -15.08 1.30 2.58
C TYR A 203 -15.56 2.69 2.96
N MET A 204 -14.67 3.57 3.39
CA MET A 204 -15.02 4.88 3.93
C MET A 204 -14.75 6.00 2.94
N LYS A 205 -15.62 7.01 2.92
CA LYS A 205 -15.36 8.32 2.30
C LYS A 205 -14.12 8.95 2.95
N SER A 206 -13.33 9.73 2.21
CA SER A 206 -12.15 10.42 2.75
C SER A 206 -12.47 11.22 4.02
N GLY A 207 -11.61 11.13 5.03
CA GLY A 207 -11.80 11.76 6.33
C GLY A 207 -12.80 11.05 7.26
N TRP A 208 -13.43 9.95 6.84
CA TRP A 208 -14.38 9.19 7.66
C TRP A 208 -13.82 7.86 8.16
N GLN A 209 -14.38 7.40 9.27
CA GLN A 209 -14.09 6.10 9.87
C GLN A 209 -15.39 5.42 10.34
N ALA A 210 -15.35 4.10 10.47
CA ALA A 210 -16.46 3.33 11.01
C ALA A 210 -16.08 2.65 12.33
N ALA A 211 -17.07 2.55 13.22
CA ALA A 211 -17.03 1.75 14.44
C ALA A 211 -18.39 1.06 14.63
N LEU A 212 -18.49 0.15 15.61
CA LEU A 212 -19.78 -0.47 15.91
C LEU A 212 -20.76 0.57 16.47
N ASN A 213 -20.33 1.31 17.49
CA ASN A 213 -21.07 2.35 18.21
C ASN A 213 -20.12 3.48 18.64
N GLN A 214 -20.67 4.52 19.27
CA GLN A 214 -19.91 5.69 19.71
C GLN A 214 -18.87 5.39 20.79
N GLN A 215 -19.09 4.39 21.64
CA GLN A 215 -18.16 4.00 22.70
C GLN A 215 -16.94 3.25 22.16
N GLU A 216 -17.08 2.63 20.98
CA GLU A 216 -16.02 1.83 20.38
C GLU A 216 -15.12 2.62 19.44
N VAL A 217 -15.45 3.87 19.10
CA VAL A 217 -14.62 4.68 18.19
C VAL A 217 -13.29 5.09 18.85
N LYS A 218 -12.18 4.84 18.15
CA LYS A 218 -10.82 5.05 18.66
C LYS A 218 -10.34 6.47 18.50
N TYR A 219 -10.54 7.05 17.31
CA TYR A 219 -9.95 8.34 16.95
C TYR A 219 -11.05 9.39 16.82
N CYS A 220 -11.40 10.03 17.92
CA CYS A 220 -12.39 11.12 17.90
C CYS A 220 -11.74 12.51 17.75
N THR A 221 -10.45 12.59 18.10
CA THR A 221 -9.58 13.77 18.05
C THR A 221 -8.19 13.33 17.63
N GLY A 222 -7.39 14.27 17.14
CA GLY A 222 -6.03 13.98 16.70
C GLY A 222 -6.01 13.40 15.29
N GLY A 223 -5.19 12.39 15.04
CA GLY A 223 -4.99 11.83 13.70
C GLY A 223 -5.39 10.36 13.58
N PHE A 224 -5.69 9.93 12.36
CA PHE A 224 -5.79 8.52 12.00
C PHE A 224 -5.26 8.26 10.58
N HIS A 225 -5.03 7.00 10.25
CA HIS A 225 -4.63 6.56 8.90
C HIS A 225 -5.22 5.18 8.59
N GLY A 226 -4.97 4.68 7.38
CA GLY A 226 -5.49 3.40 6.87
C GLY A 226 -6.67 3.56 5.91
N SER A 227 -6.97 4.78 5.47
CA SER A 227 -7.94 5.04 4.39
C SER A 227 -7.43 4.51 3.05
N ASP A 228 -8.20 4.76 1.99
CA ASP A 228 -7.81 4.39 0.63
C ASP A 228 -6.41 4.91 0.27
N ASN A 229 -5.58 4.04 -0.31
CA ASN A 229 -4.19 4.33 -0.64
C ASN A 229 -4.02 5.37 -1.76
N VAL A 230 -5.11 5.76 -2.43
CA VAL A 230 -5.09 6.85 -3.43
C VAL A 230 -5.53 8.20 -2.86
N PHE A 231 -5.89 8.29 -1.58
CA PHE A 231 -6.19 9.59 -0.96
C PHE A 231 -4.91 10.37 -0.70
N ASP A 232 -4.96 11.68 -0.94
CA ASP A 232 -3.80 12.58 -0.89
C ASP A 232 -3.13 12.56 0.50
N ASN A 233 -3.94 12.62 1.57
CA ASN A 233 -3.45 12.58 2.95
C ASN A 233 -2.85 11.22 3.35
N MET A 234 -3.03 10.16 2.55
CA MET A 234 -2.42 8.84 2.80
C MET A 234 -1.13 8.61 2.00
N GLN A 235 -0.76 9.54 1.11
CA GLN A 235 0.48 9.42 0.35
C GLN A 235 1.69 9.50 1.28
N ALA A 236 2.75 8.78 0.92
CA ALA A 236 3.97 8.64 1.71
C ALA A 236 5.14 9.41 1.09
N ILE A 237 6.18 9.68 1.88
CA ILE A 237 7.41 10.29 1.38
C ILE A 237 8.34 9.23 0.78
N PHE A 238 9.13 9.63 -0.23
CA PHE A 238 10.28 8.88 -0.72
C PHE A 238 11.38 9.83 -1.18
N ILE A 239 12.60 9.63 -0.69
CA ILE A 239 13.81 10.34 -1.13
C ILE A 239 14.95 9.34 -1.25
N GLY A 240 15.49 9.19 -2.46
CA GLY A 240 16.71 8.43 -2.72
C GLY A 240 17.94 9.36 -2.81
N TYR A 241 18.95 9.12 -1.98
CA TYR A 241 20.21 9.87 -1.98
C TYR A 241 21.40 8.91 -1.98
N GLY A 242 22.37 9.10 -2.88
CA GLY A 242 23.58 8.27 -2.90
C GLY A 242 24.25 8.20 -4.27
N PRO A 243 25.34 7.42 -4.39
CA PRO A 243 26.03 7.24 -5.65
C PRO A 243 25.14 6.63 -6.74
N ALA A 244 24.22 5.71 -6.41
CA ALA A 244 23.38 5.03 -7.39
C ALA A 244 22.23 5.88 -7.93
N PHE A 245 21.67 6.78 -7.11
CA PHE A 245 20.53 7.62 -7.48
C PHE A 245 20.92 8.80 -8.37
N LYS A 246 20.05 9.17 -9.32
CA LYS A 246 20.17 10.44 -10.04
C LYS A 246 20.04 11.63 -9.08
N THR A 247 20.71 12.72 -9.40
CA THR A 247 20.72 13.95 -8.59
C THR A 247 19.69 14.95 -9.12
N ASN A 248 19.04 15.70 -8.22
CA ASN A 248 18.07 16.76 -8.57
C ASN A 248 16.98 16.27 -9.54
N THR A 249 16.42 15.09 -9.25
CA THR A 249 15.41 14.44 -10.09
C THR A 249 14.14 14.26 -9.29
N VAL A 250 13.02 14.78 -9.81
CA VAL A 250 11.67 14.53 -9.31
C VAL A 250 10.98 13.60 -10.29
N VAL A 251 10.28 12.60 -9.78
CA VAL A 251 9.58 11.58 -10.58
C VAL A 251 8.10 11.57 -10.26
N ALA A 252 7.31 10.93 -11.13
CA ALA A 252 5.91 10.66 -10.84
C ALA A 252 5.77 9.70 -9.63
N PRO A 253 4.63 9.74 -8.91
CA PRO A 253 4.35 8.80 -7.84
C PRO A 253 4.46 7.33 -8.30
N PHE A 254 4.91 6.47 -7.40
CA PHE A 254 4.99 5.03 -7.59
C PHE A 254 4.61 4.32 -6.28
N GLU A 255 4.30 3.03 -6.35
CA GLU A 255 3.88 2.25 -5.20
C GLU A 255 5.06 1.71 -4.40
N ASN A 256 4.96 1.69 -3.07
CA ASN A 256 6.05 1.23 -2.19
C ASN A 256 6.47 -0.23 -2.42
N ILE A 257 5.61 -1.06 -3.03
CA ILE A 257 5.93 -2.44 -3.42
C ILE A 257 7.08 -2.52 -4.43
N GLU A 258 7.32 -1.45 -5.19
CA GLU A 258 8.41 -1.36 -6.16
C GLU A 258 9.79 -1.18 -5.48
N ILE A 259 9.81 -0.69 -4.23
CA ILE A 259 11.04 -0.40 -3.48
C ILE A 259 11.85 -1.67 -3.20
N TYR A 260 11.21 -2.84 -3.06
CA TYR A 260 11.93 -4.10 -2.85
C TYR A 260 12.87 -4.45 -4.00
N ASN A 261 12.41 -4.33 -5.25
CA ASN A 261 13.26 -4.56 -6.43
C ASN A 261 14.37 -3.51 -6.52
N LEU A 262 14.05 -2.24 -6.26
CA LEU A 262 15.02 -1.16 -6.21
C LEU A 262 16.14 -1.44 -5.19
N MET A 263 15.79 -1.89 -3.97
CA MET A 263 16.78 -2.24 -2.95
C MET A 263 17.63 -3.44 -3.37
N CYS A 264 17.05 -4.42 -4.07
CA CYS A 264 17.81 -5.54 -4.62
C CYS A 264 18.81 -5.07 -5.69
N ASP A 265 18.41 -4.16 -6.58
CA ASP A 265 19.30 -3.58 -7.59
C ASP A 265 20.44 -2.76 -6.95
N LEU A 266 20.15 -1.99 -5.91
CA LEU A 266 21.16 -1.23 -5.15
C LEU A 266 22.19 -2.11 -4.42
N LEU A 267 21.78 -3.33 -4.06
CA LEU A 267 22.62 -4.35 -3.43
C LEU A 267 23.21 -5.34 -4.46
N GLU A 268 22.89 -5.18 -5.75
CA GLU A 268 23.28 -6.06 -6.85
C GLU A 268 22.94 -7.54 -6.61
N ILE A 269 21.74 -7.80 -6.05
CA ILE A 269 21.24 -9.14 -5.75
C ILE A 269 19.99 -9.49 -6.58
N SER A 270 19.75 -10.78 -6.77
CA SER A 270 18.51 -11.26 -7.41
C SER A 270 17.32 -11.12 -6.44
N PRO A 271 16.22 -10.44 -6.84
CA PRO A 271 15.03 -10.33 -6.00
C PRO A 271 14.29 -11.68 -5.91
N ALA A 272 13.63 -11.93 -4.77
CA ALA A 272 12.62 -12.99 -4.68
C ALA A 272 11.35 -12.59 -5.44
N SER A 273 10.50 -13.56 -5.77
CA SER A 273 9.19 -13.28 -6.40
C SER A 273 8.37 -12.32 -5.54
N ASN A 274 7.91 -11.23 -6.15
CA ASN A 274 7.15 -10.16 -5.50
C ASN A 274 6.17 -9.52 -6.49
N ASN A 275 5.38 -8.55 -6.04
CA ASN A 275 4.37 -7.89 -6.86
C ASN A 275 4.86 -6.64 -7.60
N GLY A 276 6.07 -6.15 -7.29
CA GLY A 276 6.67 -5.02 -7.99
C GLY A 276 7.14 -5.40 -9.41
N THR A 277 7.04 -4.45 -10.33
CA THR A 277 7.51 -4.60 -11.71
C THR A 277 9.01 -4.28 -11.80
N HIS A 278 9.87 -5.31 -11.73
CA HIS A 278 11.33 -5.13 -11.77
C HIS A 278 11.77 -4.33 -13.01
N GLY A 279 12.45 -3.22 -12.77
CA GLY A 279 12.88 -2.26 -13.80
C GLY A 279 11.99 -1.01 -13.95
N SER A 280 10.80 -0.98 -13.34
CA SER A 280 9.89 0.17 -13.35
C SER A 280 10.57 1.46 -12.82
N LEU A 281 11.42 1.29 -11.80
CA LEU A 281 12.15 2.37 -11.13
C LEU A 281 13.55 2.64 -11.68
N ASN A 282 13.94 2.06 -12.83
CA ASN A 282 15.25 2.29 -13.45
C ASN A 282 15.54 3.77 -13.72
N HIS A 283 14.49 4.55 -13.96
CA HIS A 283 14.60 5.98 -14.21
C HIS A 283 15.10 6.78 -12.98
N LEU A 284 15.09 6.20 -11.77
CA LEU A 284 15.70 6.77 -10.55
C LEU A 284 17.23 6.56 -10.49
N LEU A 285 17.75 5.56 -11.19
CA LEU A 285 19.15 5.12 -11.07
C LEU A 285 20.03 5.74 -12.15
N LYS A 286 21.27 6.08 -11.81
CA LYS A 286 22.28 6.55 -12.77
C LYS A 286 22.71 5.43 -13.72
N ASP A 287 22.91 4.23 -13.19
CA ASP A 287 23.26 3.02 -13.92
C ASP A 287 22.39 1.85 -13.43
N PRO A 288 21.33 1.49 -14.17
CA PRO A 288 20.43 0.41 -13.75
C PRO A 288 21.09 -0.98 -13.83
N TYR A 289 21.07 -1.71 -12.70
CA TYR A 289 21.58 -3.08 -12.61
C TYR A 289 20.78 -4.07 -13.50
N TYR A 290 19.45 -3.93 -13.49
CA TYR A 290 18.55 -4.78 -14.27
C TYR A 290 18.01 -4.07 -15.51
N LYS A 291 18.00 -4.78 -16.65
CA LYS A 291 17.40 -4.31 -17.91
C LYS A 291 16.16 -5.15 -18.21
N PRO A 292 14.93 -4.60 -18.03
CA PRO A 292 13.72 -5.36 -18.28
C PRO A 292 13.57 -5.73 -19.76
N VAL A 293 13.05 -6.91 -20.01
CA VAL A 293 12.66 -7.38 -21.35
C VAL A 293 11.17 -7.67 -21.37
N HIS A 294 10.52 -7.46 -22.51
CA HIS A 294 9.14 -7.89 -22.68
C HIS A 294 9.06 -9.41 -22.56
N ARG A 295 8.01 -9.91 -21.89
CA ARG A 295 7.76 -11.35 -21.83
C ARG A 295 7.46 -11.86 -23.24
N ALA A 296 8.06 -12.98 -23.60
CA ALA A 296 7.71 -13.69 -24.82
C ALA A 296 6.24 -14.16 -24.76
N PRO A 297 5.49 -14.10 -25.87
CA PRO A 297 4.16 -14.67 -25.94
C PRO A 297 4.23 -16.19 -25.69
N LEU A 298 3.26 -16.71 -24.93
CA LEU A 298 3.19 -18.14 -24.59
C LEU A 298 2.59 -18.99 -25.71
N SER A 299 1.87 -18.35 -26.64
CA SER A 299 1.24 -19.00 -27.79
C SER A 299 1.34 -18.10 -29.02
N LEU A 300 1.32 -18.72 -30.19
CA LEU A 300 1.19 -18.02 -31.46
C LEU A 300 -0.27 -17.63 -31.68
N ASP A 301 -0.47 -16.54 -32.42
CA ASP A 301 -1.80 -16.16 -32.90
C ASP A 301 -2.31 -17.27 -33.82
N THR A 302 -3.52 -17.76 -33.53
CA THR A 302 -4.20 -18.74 -34.39
C THR A 302 -5.06 -17.95 -35.39
N PRO A 303 -4.85 -18.11 -36.70
CA PRO A 303 -5.68 -17.42 -37.69
C PRO A 303 -7.12 -17.92 -37.60
N CYS A 304 -8.07 -16.99 -37.44
CA CYS A 304 -9.50 -17.27 -37.53
C CYS A 304 -9.96 -17.06 -38.98
N GLU A 305 -9.71 -18.07 -39.83
CA GLU A 305 -10.20 -18.06 -41.21
C GLU A 305 -11.65 -18.55 -41.27
N THR A 306 -12.44 -17.95 -42.16
CA THR A 306 -13.78 -18.47 -42.45
C THR A 306 -13.65 -19.85 -43.07
N SER A 307 -14.33 -20.84 -42.50
CA SER A 307 -14.45 -22.16 -43.12
C SER A 307 -15.40 -22.16 -44.33
N ASP A 308 -16.19 -21.09 -44.49
CA ASP A 308 -17.15 -20.90 -45.57
C ASP A 308 -16.72 -19.73 -46.48
N PRO A 309 -16.49 -19.95 -47.79
CA PRO A 309 -16.19 -18.88 -48.73
C PRO A 309 -17.37 -17.90 -48.98
N ASN A 310 -18.60 -18.24 -48.55
CA ASN A 310 -19.77 -17.37 -48.57
C ASN A 310 -20.55 -17.51 -47.25
N PRO A 311 -20.13 -16.85 -46.16
CA PRO A 311 -20.77 -16.99 -44.85
C PRO A 311 -22.18 -16.37 -44.88
N ALA A 312 -23.17 -17.17 -45.26
CA ALA A 312 -24.57 -16.87 -45.02
C ALA A 312 -24.92 -17.34 -43.60
N PRO A 313 -25.72 -16.57 -42.82
CA PRO A 313 -26.18 -17.03 -41.52
C PRO A 313 -27.05 -18.28 -41.69
N THR A 314 -26.46 -19.46 -41.46
CA THR A 314 -27.13 -20.76 -41.54
C THR A 314 -27.89 -21.10 -40.26
N SER A 315 -27.59 -20.42 -39.15
CA SER A 315 -28.32 -20.55 -37.90
C SER A 315 -29.34 -19.42 -37.71
N LEU A 316 -30.56 -19.80 -37.34
CA LEU A 316 -31.59 -18.86 -36.86
C LEU A 316 -31.16 -18.34 -35.48
N LEU A 317 -30.34 -17.30 -35.45
CA LEU A 317 -29.89 -16.64 -34.22
C LEU A 317 -31.03 -15.92 -33.46
N GLN A 318 -32.26 -15.99 -33.97
CA GLN A 318 -33.46 -15.31 -33.45
C GLN A 318 -33.27 -13.80 -33.24
N CYS A 319 -32.29 -13.22 -33.94
CA CYS A 319 -32.06 -11.78 -33.93
C CYS A 319 -33.21 -11.08 -34.67
N ARG A 320 -33.80 -10.05 -34.05
CA ARG A 320 -34.68 -9.11 -34.73
C ARG A 320 -33.85 -7.93 -35.22
N CYS A 321 -33.30 -8.04 -36.41
CA CYS A 321 -32.65 -6.91 -37.05
C CYS A 321 -33.71 -5.90 -37.48
N ALA A 322 -33.50 -4.62 -37.16
CA ALA A 322 -34.36 -3.56 -37.66
C ALA A 322 -34.26 -3.52 -39.20
N SER A 323 -35.39 -3.64 -39.89
CA SER A 323 -35.43 -3.46 -41.35
C SER A 323 -35.04 -2.03 -41.69
N GLN A 324 -33.98 -1.85 -42.48
CA GLN A 324 -33.63 -0.54 -43.01
C GLN A 324 -34.20 -0.43 -44.42
N THR A 325 -34.98 0.63 -44.69
CA THR A 325 -35.38 0.96 -46.05
C THR A 325 -34.19 1.56 -46.81
N VAL A 326 -34.21 1.54 -48.14
CA VAL A 326 -33.17 2.15 -48.98
C VAL A 326 -32.97 3.64 -48.65
N GLU A 327 -34.04 4.31 -48.23
CA GLU A 327 -34.04 5.72 -47.81
C GLU A 327 -33.34 5.93 -46.45
N MET A 328 -33.55 5.02 -45.48
CA MET A 328 -32.84 5.01 -44.19
C MET A 328 -31.34 4.76 -44.35
N VAL A 329 -30.94 3.94 -45.32
CA VAL A 329 -29.51 3.70 -45.64
C VAL A 329 -28.90 4.93 -46.33
N ARG A 330 -29.62 5.56 -47.27
CA ARG A 330 -29.19 6.81 -47.92
C ARG A 330 -29.01 7.95 -46.93
N LEU A 331 -29.96 8.16 -46.01
CA LEU A 331 -29.86 9.20 -44.97
C LEU A 331 -28.64 9.02 -44.05
N LYS A 332 -28.26 7.77 -43.73
CA LYS A 332 -27.05 7.48 -42.96
C LYS A 332 -25.74 7.78 -43.71
N HIS A 333 -25.71 7.63 -45.03
CA HIS A 333 -24.55 8.01 -45.83
C HIS A 333 -24.43 9.51 -46.10
N VAL A 334 -25.54 10.25 -46.10
CA VAL A 334 -25.51 11.73 -46.19
C VAL A 334 -24.89 12.36 -44.93
N LEU A 335 -25.05 11.74 -43.76
CA LEU A 335 -24.42 12.20 -42.51
C LEU A 335 -22.91 11.94 -42.40
N LEU A 336 -22.29 11.28 -43.39
CA LEU A 336 -20.85 10.98 -43.43
C LEU A 336 -20.09 11.86 -44.45
N ILE A 337 -20.75 12.82 -45.10
CA ILE A 337 -20.14 13.78 -46.03
C ILE A 337 -20.50 15.23 -45.63
N LEU A 338 -20.54 15.49 -44.33
CA LEU A 338 -20.36 16.81 -43.70
C LEU A 338 -19.49 16.60 -42.47
#